data_AF-A0A2M7NTY3-F1
#
_entry.id   AF-A0A2M7NTY3-F1
#
_cell.length_a   1.000
_cell.length_b   1.000
_cell.length_c   1.000
_cell.angle_alpha   90.00
_cell.angle_beta   90.00
_cell.angle_gamma   90.00
#
_symmetry.space_group_name_H-M   'P 1'
#
loop_
_entity.id
_entity.type
_entity.pdbx_description
1 polymer ?
#
loop_
_entity_poly.entity_id
_entity_poly.type
_entity_poly.pdbx_seq_one_letter_code
_entity_poly.pdbx_strand_id
1 'polypeptide(L)'
;MRVSITYIYYTIDPIGFVEKLCENKDTPEMQCNGKCQLKKVTESSQSSEKTPVQLIDFKDLLLYKESYLSYSIVSFFEKNKTLFSYANNYAYLNSDSSFHPPQV
;
A
#
# COMPACT_ATOMS: atom_id res chain seq x y z
N MET A 1 -13.50 -26.10 3.51
CA MET A 1 -12.55 -24.95 3.41
C MET A 1 -11.49 -24.89 4.51
N ARG A 2 -11.76 -25.32 5.76
CA ARG A 2 -10.78 -25.26 6.87
C ARG A 2 -9.46 -26.01 6.58
N VAL A 3 -9.54 -27.22 6.00
CA VAL A 3 -8.35 -28.01 5.60
C VAL A 3 -7.47 -27.24 4.62
N SER A 4 -8.06 -26.78 3.50
CA SER A 4 -7.34 -26.09 2.43
C SER A 4 -6.65 -24.83 2.92
N ILE A 5 -7.34 -23.99 3.71
CA ILE A 5 -6.76 -22.75 4.27
C ILE A 5 -5.60 -23.08 5.22
N THR A 6 -5.74 -24.13 6.04
CA THR A 6 -4.67 -24.54 6.97
C THR A 6 -3.43 -25.01 6.20
N TYR A 7 -3.61 -25.76 5.12
CA TYR A 7 -2.52 -26.17 4.24
C TYR A 7 -1.86 -24.97 3.54
N ILE A 8 -2.65 -24.00 3.05
CA ILE A 8 -2.12 -22.76 2.45
C ILE A 8 -1.27 -21.98 3.45
N TYR A 9 -1.72 -21.87 4.70
CA TYR A 9 -0.93 -21.16 5.70
C TYR A 9 0.41 -21.87 5.97
N TYR A 10 0.40 -23.20 6.09
CA TYR A 10 1.63 -23.99 6.26
C TYR A 10 2.60 -23.87 5.08
N THR A 11 2.11 -23.76 3.84
CA THR A 11 2.97 -23.64 2.66
C THR A 11 3.54 -22.23 2.46
N ILE A 12 2.78 -21.18 2.81
CA ILE A 12 3.23 -19.78 2.67
C ILE A 12 4.20 -19.36 3.77
N ASP A 13 3.92 -19.73 5.02
CA ASP A 13 4.71 -19.33 6.19
C ASP A 13 4.89 -20.51 7.15
N PRO A 14 5.77 -21.49 6.82
CA PRO A 14 5.97 -22.66 7.66
C PRO A 14 6.54 -22.31 9.03
N ILE A 15 7.35 -21.24 9.13
CA ILE A 15 7.97 -20.80 10.38
C ILE A 15 6.90 -20.27 11.33
N GLY A 16 6.14 -19.26 10.91
CA GLY A 16 5.08 -18.68 11.72
C GLY A 16 3.93 -19.66 11.98
N PHE A 17 3.67 -20.58 11.06
CA PHE A 17 2.71 -21.67 11.28
C PHE A 17 3.14 -22.57 12.44
N VAL A 18 4.39 -23.06 12.43
CA VAL A 18 4.93 -23.91 13.51
C VAL A 18 4.98 -23.11 14.81
N GLU A 19 5.46 -21.88 14.75
CA GLU A 19 5.58 -21.02 15.94
C GLU A 19 4.22 -20.72 16.58
N LYS A 20 3.12 -20.61 15.82
CA LYS A 20 1.81 -20.28 16.39
C LYS A 20 0.96 -21.50 16.73
N LEU A 21 1.08 -22.59 15.97
CA LEU A 21 0.13 -23.70 16.00
C LEU A 21 0.70 -25.02 16.52
N CYS A 22 2.01 -25.17 16.66
CA CYS A 22 2.56 -26.31 17.39
C CYS A 22 2.41 -26.08 18.91
N GLU A 23 1.90 -27.09 19.60
CA GLU A 23 1.74 -27.09 21.07
C GLU A 23 3.09 -27.38 21.76
N ASN A 24 3.89 -28.28 21.17
CA ASN A 24 5.15 -28.79 21.72
C ASN A 24 6.38 -28.08 21.12
N LYS A 25 6.52 -26.77 21.34
CA LYS A 25 7.66 -25.99 20.83
C LYS A 25 8.93 -26.24 21.63
N ASP A 26 8.78 -26.48 22.93
CA ASP A 26 9.89 -26.65 23.88
C ASP A 26 10.49 -28.08 23.84
N THR A 27 9.85 -29.01 23.13
CA THR A 27 10.29 -30.40 22.98
C THR A 27 10.53 -30.74 21.50
N PRO A 28 11.64 -30.25 20.91
CA PRO A 28 11.96 -30.45 19.48
C PRO A 28 12.08 -31.93 19.08
N GLU A 29 12.39 -32.80 20.03
CA GLU A 29 12.41 -34.26 19.87
C GLU A 29 11.04 -34.88 19.50
N MET A 30 9.94 -34.19 19.79
CA MET A 30 8.58 -34.61 19.37
C MET A 30 8.25 -34.28 17.90
N GLN A 31 9.13 -33.57 17.20
CA GLN A 31 9.09 -33.43 15.74
C GLN A 31 7.74 -32.89 15.19
N CYS A 32 7.07 -31.96 15.91
CA CYS A 32 5.77 -31.42 15.51
C CYS A 32 5.76 -30.95 14.06
N ASN A 33 6.65 -29.99 13.70
CA ASN A 33 6.83 -29.49 12.33
C ASN A 33 5.51 -29.22 11.59
N GLY A 34 4.47 -28.76 12.30
CA GLY A 34 3.12 -28.52 11.78
C GLY A 34 2.26 -29.78 11.55
N LYS A 35 2.83 -30.98 11.58
CA LYS A 35 2.17 -32.27 11.27
C LYS A 35 0.96 -32.55 12.17
N CYS A 36 1.08 -32.28 13.48
CA CYS A 36 0.00 -32.51 14.44
C CYS A 36 -1.24 -31.69 14.10
N GLN A 37 -1.05 -30.41 13.79
CA GLN A 37 -2.14 -29.52 13.44
C GLN A 37 -2.77 -29.87 12.09
N LEU A 38 -1.95 -30.21 11.08
CA LEU A 38 -2.41 -30.66 9.77
C LEU A 38 -3.24 -31.95 9.85
N LYS A 39 -2.82 -32.90 10.70
CA LYS A 39 -3.56 -34.14 10.96
C LYS A 39 -4.90 -33.84 11.64
N LYS A 40 -4.90 -33.03 12.70
CA LYS A 40 -6.09 -32.64 13.48
C LYS A 40 -7.17 -31.99 12.61
N VAL A 41 -6.80 -31.05 11.74
CA VAL A 41 -7.77 -30.41 10.84
C VAL A 41 -8.33 -31.38 9.80
N THR A 42 -7.51 -32.33 9.32
CA THR A 42 -7.93 -33.34 8.34
C THR A 42 -8.93 -34.33 8.96
N GLU A 43 -8.65 -34.82 10.16
CA GLU A 43 -9.52 -35.76 10.89
C GLU A 43 -10.84 -35.12 11.32
N SER A 44 -10.80 -33.89 11.86
CA SER A 44 -12.01 -33.15 12.23
C SER A 44 -12.94 -32.85 11.06
N SER A 45 -12.40 -32.80 9.84
CA SER A 45 -13.18 -32.57 8.62
C SER A 45 -13.82 -33.85 8.09
N GLN A 46 -13.34 -35.03 8.48
CA GLN A 46 -13.97 -36.31 8.15
C GLN A 46 -15.12 -36.67 9.11
N SER A 47 -15.08 -36.21 10.36
CA SER A 47 -16.12 -36.56 11.34
C SER A 47 -17.42 -35.77 11.18
N SER A 48 -17.40 -34.62 10.49
CA SER A 48 -18.55 -33.71 10.46
C SER A 48 -19.55 -33.98 9.34
N GLU A 49 -19.21 -34.76 8.31
CA GLU A 49 -20.14 -35.11 7.22
C GLU A 49 -19.48 -36.16 6.32
N LYS A 50 -20.25 -37.13 5.80
CA LYS A 50 -19.78 -38.13 4.80
C LYS A 50 -19.42 -37.51 3.44
N THR A 51 -19.20 -36.21 3.40
CA THR A 51 -18.85 -35.46 2.20
C THR A 51 -17.34 -35.59 2.03
N PRO A 52 -16.85 -36.08 0.89
CA PRO A 52 -15.41 -36.18 0.65
C PRO A 52 -14.78 -34.81 0.86
N VAL A 53 -13.66 -34.77 1.60
CA VAL A 53 -12.90 -33.55 1.87
C VAL A 53 -12.59 -32.92 0.51
N GLN A 54 -13.26 -31.82 0.20
CA GLN A 54 -12.97 -31.02 -0.99
C GLN A 54 -11.65 -30.29 -0.74
N LEU A 55 -10.54 -31.00 -0.93
CA LEU A 55 -9.26 -30.35 -1.15
C LEU A 55 -9.40 -29.60 -2.47
N ILE A 56 -9.27 -28.28 -2.40
CA ILE A 56 -9.10 -27.47 -3.60
C ILE A 56 -7.77 -27.93 -4.19
N ASP A 57 -7.78 -28.38 -5.45
CA ASP A 57 -6.53 -28.69 -6.14
C ASP A 57 -5.72 -27.39 -6.23
N PHE A 58 -4.60 -27.36 -5.52
CA PHE A 58 -3.76 -26.18 -5.40
C PHE A 58 -3.20 -25.74 -6.76
N LYS A 59 -3.21 -26.60 -7.78
CA LYS A 59 -2.86 -26.23 -9.16
C LYS A 59 -3.74 -25.13 -9.73
N ASP A 60 -4.99 -25.01 -9.28
CA ASP A 60 -5.95 -24.04 -9.82
C ASP A 60 -5.97 -22.71 -9.03
N LEU A 61 -5.20 -22.60 -7.95
CA LEU A 61 -5.18 -21.42 -7.08
C LEU A 61 -4.04 -20.47 -7.44
N LEU A 62 -4.36 -19.37 -8.15
CA LEU A 62 -3.39 -18.31 -8.41
C LEU A 62 -3.22 -17.43 -7.17
N LEU A 63 -2.09 -17.55 -6.49
CA LEU A 63 -1.72 -16.66 -5.39
C LEU A 63 -1.02 -15.41 -5.97
N TYR A 64 -1.70 -14.28 -5.97
CA TYR A 64 -1.14 -13.00 -6.42
C TYR A 64 -0.90 -12.07 -5.22
N LYS A 65 0.36 -11.67 -5.00
CA LYS A 65 0.72 -10.63 -4.04
C LYS A 65 0.82 -9.30 -4.78
N GLU A 66 -0.15 -8.43 -4.57
CA GLU A 66 -0.10 -7.06 -5.08
C GLU A 66 1.06 -6.31 -4.39
N SER A 67 1.88 -5.64 -5.18
CA SER A 67 2.95 -4.78 -4.68
C SER A 67 2.43 -3.36 -4.57
N TYR A 68 2.68 -2.69 -3.44
CA TYR A 68 2.30 -1.29 -3.28
C TYR A 68 3.07 -0.42 -4.28
N LEU A 69 2.34 0.40 -5.04
CA LEU A 69 2.95 1.44 -5.86
C LEU A 69 3.47 2.56 -4.94
N SER A 70 4.79 2.70 -4.84
CA SER A 70 5.41 3.83 -4.15
C SER A 70 5.33 5.08 -5.05
N TYR A 71 4.52 6.06 -4.67
CA TYR A 71 4.51 7.37 -5.33
C TYR A 71 5.39 8.34 -4.55
N SER A 72 6.38 8.94 -5.22
CA SER A 72 7.11 10.09 -4.70
C SER A 72 6.37 11.37 -5.08
N ILE A 73 5.88 12.11 -4.09
CA ILE A 73 5.32 13.45 -4.31
C ILE A 73 6.49 14.37 -4.66
N VAL A 74 6.60 14.77 -5.92
CA VAL A 74 7.53 15.83 -6.33
C VAL A 74 6.87 17.15 -6.00
N SER A 75 7.35 17.83 -4.96
CA SER A 75 6.92 19.19 -4.65
C SER A 75 7.42 20.14 -5.73
N PHE A 76 6.54 20.62 -6.59
CA PHE A 76 6.83 21.75 -7.45
C PHE A 76 6.81 23.01 -6.60
N PHE A 77 7.99 23.55 -6.31
CA PHE A 77 8.08 24.91 -5.78
C PHE A 77 7.68 25.86 -6.90
N GLU A 78 6.45 26.41 -6.84
CA GLU A 78 6.13 27.57 -7.66
C GLU A 78 7.15 28.65 -7.34
N LYS A 79 7.91 29.09 -8.34
CA LYS A 79 8.71 30.31 -8.21
C LYS A 79 7.73 31.42 -7.86
N ASN A 80 7.85 31.98 -6.65
CA ASN A 80 7.10 33.15 -6.21
C ASN A 80 7.06 34.17 -7.36
N LYS A 81 5.89 34.39 -7.95
CA LYS A 81 5.70 35.47 -8.91
C LYS A 81 6.04 36.76 -8.17
N THR A 82 7.10 37.45 -8.60
CA THR A 82 7.43 38.76 -8.08
C THR A 82 6.26 39.70 -8.37
N LEU A 83 5.53 40.12 -7.33
CA LEU A 83 4.52 41.16 -7.41
C LEU A 83 5.23 42.48 -7.69
N PHE A 84 5.36 42.84 -8.97
CA PHE A 84 5.84 44.16 -9.36
C PHE A 84 4.66 45.14 -9.38
N SER A 85 4.79 46.26 -8.68
CA SER A 85 3.85 47.38 -8.79
C SER A 85 4.60 48.57 -9.38
N TYR A 86 4.15 49.03 -10.54
CA TYR A 86 4.67 50.24 -11.17
C TYR A 86 4.00 51.46 -10.55
N ALA A 87 4.77 52.31 -9.88
CA ALA A 87 4.31 53.59 -9.37
C ALA A 87 4.93 54.73 -10.21
N ASN A 88 4.09 55.44 -10.98
CA ASN A 88 4.50 56.65 -11.67
C ASN A 88 4.11 57.88 -10.83
N ASN A 89 5.11 58.52 -10.22
CA ASN A 89 4.94 59.73 -9.41
C ASN A 89 5.22 61.02 -10.20
N TYR A 90 5.05 60.99 -11.52
CA TYR A 90 5.22 62.16 -12.36
C TYR A 90 4.16 63.22 -12.01
N ALA A 91 4.61 64.35 -11.47
CA ALA A 91 3.77 65.46 -11.02
C ALA A 91 4.13 66.79 -11.70
N TYR A 92 4.75 66.74 -12.88
CA TYR A 92 5.01 67.95 -13.66
C TYR A 92 3.77 68.27 -14.51
N LEU A 93 2.89 69.10 -13.95
CA LEU A 93 1.91 69.85 -14.71
C LEU A 93 2.65 71.06 -15.28
N ASN A 94 2.66 71.17 -16.61
CA ASN A 94 3.30 72.24 -17.35
C ASN A 94 2.65 73.58 -16.92
N SER A 95 3.28 74.28 -15.98
CA SER A 95 2.84 75.59 -15.53
C SER A 95 3.06 76.59 -16.65
N ASP A 96 1.95 77.15 -17.14
CA ASP A 96 1.82 78.45 -17.80
C ASP A 96 2.88 78.78 -18.85
N SER A 97 2.87 78.07 -19.99
CA SER A 97 3.37 78.69 -21.22
C SER A 97 2.21 79.40 -21.89
N SER A 98 2.08 80.71 -21.68
CA SER A 98 1.22 81.55 -22.53
C SER A 98 1.79 81.52 -23.95
N PHE A 99 1.25 80.62 -24.77
CA PHE A 99 1.62 80.49 -26.17
C PHE A 99 1.07 81.70 -26.93
N HIS A 100 1.94 82.66 -27.22
CA HIS A 100 1.58 83.82 -28.04
C HIS A 100 1.93 83.51 -29.51
N PRO A 101 1.03 83.77 -30.46
CA PRO A 101 1.31 83.54 -31.86
C PRO A 101 2.46 84.45 -32.34
N PRO A 102 3.29 83.98 -33.28
CA PRO A 102 4.37 84.78 -33.85
C PRO A 102 3.79 86.00 -34.56
N GLN A 103 4.40 87.16 -34.34
CA GLN A 103 4.06 88.37 -35.10
C GLN A 103 4.88 88.36 -36.39
N VAL A 104 4.16 88.61 -37.48
CA VAL A 104 4.66 88.69 -38.87
C VAL A 104 5.75 89.72 -39.05
#